data_AF-A0A972V8V8-F1
#
_entry.id   AF-A0A972V8V8-F1
#
_cell.length_a   1.000
_cell.length_b   1.000
_cell.length_c   1.000
_cell.angle_alpha   90.00
_cell.angle_beta   90.00
_cell.angle_gamma   90.00
#
_symmetry.space_group_name_H-M   'P 1'
#
loop_
_entity.id
_entity.type
_entity.pdbx_description
1 polymer ?
#
loop_
_entity_poly.entity_id
_entity_poly.type
_entity_poly.pdbx_seq_one_letter_code
_entity_poly.pdbx_strand_id
1 'polypeptide(L)'
;VDAFEAMYTKIYPEGARFPDAGYSITSVNLEAVAPKPRPSLPAEQLADAKPAPAAFVETRKAFHRDRWLDFQVWEMAELKAGNLIEGPAIIRDPMTTVIIPPGKRMEFDQYRILHYR
;
A
#
# COMPACT_ATOMS: atom_id res chain seq x y z
N VAL A 1 23.26 -6.39 31.09
CA VAL A 1 22.38 -5.50 31.85
C VAL A 1 22.21 -4.17 31.15
N ASP A 2 23.30 -3.52 30.70
CA ASP A 2 23.24 -2.24 29.96
C ASP A 2 22.29 -2.24 28.75
N ALA A 3 22.27 -3.35 27.98
CA ALA A 3 21.35 -3.50 26.86
C ALA A 3 19.87 -3.53 27.29
N PHE A 4 19.56 -4.11 28.46
CA PHE A 4 18.22 -4.08 29.05
C PHE A 4 17.87 -2.65 29.47
N GLU A 5 18.77 -1.96 30.19
CA GLU A 5 18.57 -0.58 30.64
C GLU A 5 18.33 0.38 29.46
N ALA A 6 19.12 0.28 28.40
CA ALA A 6 18.97 1.09 27.19
C ALA A 6 17.65 0.82 26.44
N MET A 7 17.12 -0.40 26.51
CA MET A 7 15.80 -0.73 25.96
C MET A 7 14.70 -0.22 26.89
N TYR A 8 14.83 -0.45 28.19
CA TYR A 8 13.88 -0.02 29.22
C TYR A 8 13.64 1.49 29.14
N THR A 9 14.68 2.30 28.97
CA THR A 9 14.55 3.77 28.84
C THR A 9 14.01 4.25 27.49
N LYS A 10 13.88 3.37 26.48
CA LYS A 10 13.14 3.68 25.25
C LYS A 10 11.63 3.50 25.45
N ILE A 11 11.23 2.65 26.38
CA ILE A 11 9.83 2.35 26.70
C ILE A 11 9.33 3.21 27.88
N TYR A 12 10.18 3.40 28.89
CA TYR A 12 9.87 4.10 30.13
C TYR A 12 10.81 5.30 30.36
N PRO A 13 10.40 6.30 31.15
CA PRO A 13 11.27 7.44 31.48
C PRO A 13 12.53 7.01 32.22
N GLU A 14 13.61 7.79 32.06
CA GLU A 14 14.90 7.52 32.72
C GLU A 14 14.79 7.46 34.25
N GLY A 15 13.92 8.28 34.85
CA GLY A 15 13.67 8.27 36.30
C GLY A 15 12.95 7.02 36.82
N ALA A 16 12.45 6.14 35.94
CA ALA A 16 11.81 4.88 36.33
C ALA A 16 12.82 3.73 36.51
N ARG A 17 14.10 3.95 36.21
CA ARG A 17 15.17 2.97 36.43
C ARG A 17 15.36 2.74 37.92
N PHE A 18 15.58 1.49 38.33
CA PHE A 18 15.88 1.16 39.72
C PHE A 18 16.98 0.09 39.83
N PRO A 19 18.23 0.45 39.48
CA PRO A 19 19.34 -0.50 39.42
C PRO A 19 19.68 -1.12 40.79
N ASP A 20 19.41 -0.41 41.89
CA ASP A 20 19.67 -0.86 43.26
C ASP A 20 18.84 -2.08 43.66
N ALA A 21 17.70 -2.33 43.00
CA ALA A 21 16.89 -3.54 43.22
C ALA A 21 17.52 -4.81 42.60
N GLY A 22 18.57 -4.67 41.81
CA GLY A 22 19.17 -5.76 41.04
C GLY A 22 18.29 -6.18 39.85
N TYR A 23 18.71 -7.26 39.19
CA TYR A 23 18.11 -7.72 37.94
C TYR A 23 17.78 -9.21 38.01
N SER A 24 16.66 -9.60 37.42
CA SER A 24 16.27 -11.01 37.27
C SER A 24 15.96 -11.32 35.81
N ILE A 25 16.58 -12.38 35.29
CA ILE A 25 16.25 -12.93 33.97
C ILE A 25 15.17 -13.98 34.18
N THR A 26 13.96 -13.73 33.66
CA THR A 26 12.82 -14.65 33.81
C THR A 26 12.66 -15.61 32.64
N SER A 27 13.19 -15.28 31.46
CA SER A 27 13.14 -16.13 30.28
C SER A 27 14.36 -15.92 29.39
N VAL A 28 14.67 -16.95 28.60
CA VAL A 28 15.67 -16.92 27.54
C VAL A 28 14.99 -17.40 26.27
N ASN A 29 15.05 -16.59 25.21
CA ASN A 29 14.40 -16.88 23.93
C ASN A 29 15.47 -17.06 22.86
N LEU A 30 15.24 -18.01 21.94
CA LEU A 30 16.09 -18.24 20.77
C LEU A 30 15.26 -18.01 19.51
N GLU A 31 15.73 -17.14 18.63
CA GLU A 31 15.20 -16.98 17.28
C GLU A 31 16.20 -17.56 16.27
N ALA A 32 15.78 -18.57 15.52
CA ALA A 32 16.58 -19.15 14.44
C ALA A 32 16.02 -18.67 13.09
N VAL A 33 16.83 -17.94 12.33
CA VAL A 33 16.46 -17.37 11.04
C VAL A 33 17.28 -18.03 9.92
N ALA A 34 16.62 -18.44 8.86
CA ALA A 34 17.24 -18.97 7.65
C ALA A 34 16.76 -18.20 6.41
N PRO A 35 17.62 -17.94 5.40
CA PRO A 35 17.21 -17.32 4.15
C PRO A 35 16.14 -18.16 3.44
N LYS A 36 15.09 -17.51 2.95
CA LYS A 36 14.06 -18.09 2.08
C LYS A 36 14.00 -17.28 0.78
N PRO A 37 13.63 -17.90 -0.36
CA PRO A 37 13.34 -17.16 -1.58
C PRO A 37 12.34 -16.05 -1.28
N ARG A 38 12.70 -14.81 -1.62
CA ARG A 38 11.82 -13.65 -1.49
C ARG A 38 11.13 -13.43 -2.83
N PRO A 39 9.81 -13.14 -2.85
CA PRO A 39 9.16 -12.68 -4.06
C PRO A 39 9.90 -11.45 -4.58
N SER A 40 10.23 -11.44 -5.87
CA SER A 40 10.72 -10.24 -6.53
C SER A 40 9.53 -9.37 -6.94
N LEU A 41 9.64 -8.06 -6.72
CA LEU A 41 8.77 -7.06 -7.30
C LEU A 41 9.56 -6.38 -8.43
N PRO A 42 9.47 -6.88 -9.68
CA PRO A 42 10.21 -6.29 -10.79
C PRO A 42 9.70 -4.89 -11.06
N ALA A 43 10.62 -3.94 -11.28
CA ALA A 43 10.26 -2.64 -11.81
C ALA A 43 9.97 -2.77 -13.31
N GLU A 44 8.83 -2.27 -13.74
CA GLU A 44 8.43 -2.14 -15.13
C GLU A 44 8.84 -0.76 -15.68
N GLN A 45 9.10 -0.69 -16.98
CA GLN A 45 9.28 0.59 -17.65
C GLN A 45 7.95 1.35 -17.64
N LEU A 46 7.99 2.62 -17.20
CA LEU A 46 6.81 3.46 -17.20
C LEU A 46 6.34 3.68 -18.65
N ALA A 47 5.08 3.33 -18.90
CA ALA A 47 4.36 3.70 -20.11
C ALA A 47 3.86 5.16 -20.01
N ASP A 48 3.19 5.63 -21.06
CA ASP A 48 2.52 6.92 -21.05
C ASP A 48 1.46 7.01 -19.95
N ALA A 49 1.23 8.22 -19.44
CA ALA A 49 0.19 8.47 -18.44
C ALA A 49 -1.20 8.10 -18.95
N LYS A 50 -1.46 8.24 -20.26
CA LYS A 50 -2.72 7.87 -20.87
C LYS A 50 -2.79 6.34 -21.04
N PRO A 51 -3.82 5.67 -20.48
CA PRO A 51 -4.01 4.23 -20.70
C PRO A 51 -4.21 3.88 -22.18
N ALA A 52 -3.82 2.66 -22.54
CA ALA A 52 -4.11 2.13 -23.86
C ALA A 52 -5.63 1.95 -24.07
N PRO A 53 -6.16 2.14 -25.30
CA PRO A 53 -7.58 1.94 -25.58
C PRO A 53 -8.12 0.56 -25.19
N ALA A 54 -7.27 -0.48 -25.23
CA ALA A 54 -7.64 -1.85 -24.84
C ALA A 54 -8.02 -1.97 -23.35
N ALA A 55 -7.53 -1.08 -22.49
CA ALA A 55 -7.89 -1.07 -21.08
C ALA A 55 -9.28 -0.48 -20.82
N PHE A 56 -9.84 0.28 -21.76
CA PHE A 56 -11.18 0.83 -21.61
C PHE A 56 -12.23 -0.25 -21.86
N VAL A 57 -13.18 -0.36 -20.93
CA VAL A 57 -14.25 -1.35 -21.01
C VAL A 57 -15.55 -0.68 -21.46
N GLU A 58 -16.05 0.26 -20.66
CA GLU A 58 -17.33 0.92 -20.87
C GLU A 58 -17.40 2.23 -20.08
N THR A 59 -18.46 2.98 -20.32
CA THR A 59 -18.89 4.08 -19.42
C THR A 59 -20.16 3.65 -18.72
N ARG A 60 -20.19 3.72 -17.39
CA ARG A 60 -21.31 3.28 -16.57
C ARG A 60 -21.81 4.38 -15.66
N LYS A 61 -23.13 4.55 -15.58
CA LYS A 61 -23.76 5.46 -14.61
C LYS A 61 -23.60 4.92 -13.19
N ALA A 62 -23.05 5.73 -12.30
CA ALA A 62 -22.98 5.46 -10.87
C ALA A 62 -23.55 6.63 -10.08
N PHE A 63 -24.28 6.33 -9.00
CA PHE A 63 -24.82 7.35 -8.11
C PHE A 63 -23.75 7.77 -7.11
N HIS A 64 -23.40 9.06 -7.10
CA HIS A 64 -22.37 9.62 -6.23
C HIS A 64 -22.76 11.02 -5.77
N ARG A 65 -22.89 11.21 -4.44
CA ARG A 65 -23.28 12.49 -3.82
C ARG A 65 -24.55 13.09 -4.43
N ASP A 66 -25.63 12.34 -4.33
CA ASP A 66 -27.00 12.76 -4.70
C ASP A 66 -27.23 13.03 -6.20
N ARG A 67 -26.33 12.54 -7.06
CA ARG A 67 -26.46 12.64 -8.51
C ARG A 67 -25.90 11.41 -9.23
N TRP A 68 -26.46 11.13 -10.39
CA TRP A 68 -25.90 10.15 -11.33
C TRP A 68 -24.76 10.79 -12.11
N LEU A 69 -23.61 10.12 -12.15
CA LEU A 69 -22.43 10.51 -12.92
C LEU A 69 -21.99 9.36 -13.81
N ASP A 70 -21.40 9.70 -14.95
CA ASP A 70 -20.78 8.72 -15.84
C ASP A 70 -19.37 8.41 -15.35
N PHE A 71 -19.11 7.14 -15.02
CA PHE A 71 -17.80 6.64 -14.62
C PHE A 71 -17.20 5.83 -15.76
N GLN A 72 -15.94 6.11 -16.11
CA GLN A 72 -15.18 5.28 -17.05
C GLN A 72 -14.72 4.00 -16.34
N VAL A 73 -14.96 2.84 -16.95
CA VAL A 73 -14.58 1.53 -16.42
C VAL A 73 -13.34 1.03 -17.15
N TRP A 74 -12.33 0.66 -16.38
CA TRP A 74 -11.02 0.21 -16.85
C TRP A 74 -10.72 -1.20 -16.37
N GLU A 75 -10.13 -2.02 -17.23
CA GLU A 75 -9.66 -3.37 -16.92
C GLU A 75 -8.25 -3.31 -16.29
N MET A 76 -8.11 -3.74 -15.04
CA MET A 76 -6.85 -3.61 -14.29
C MET A 76 -5.69 -4.37 -14.94
N ALA A 77 -5.99 -5.52 -15.54
CA ALA A 77 -5.00 -6.35 -16.23
C ALA A 77 -4.31 -5.62 -17.40
N GLU A 78 -5.05 -4.73 -18.08
CA GLU A 78 -4.60 -3.98 -19.26
C GLU A 78 -3.90 -2.65 -18.92
N LEU A 79 -4.01 -2.19 -17.66
CA LEU A 79 -3.32 -1.00 -17.18
C LEU A 79 -1.84 -1.29 -16.92
N LYS A 80 -0.98 -0.33 -17.25
CA LYS A 80 0.48 -0.45 -17.16
C LYS A 80 1.06 0.47 -16.09
N ALA A 81 2.26 0.14 -15.62
CA ALA A 81 3.08 1.07 -14.87
C ALA A 81 3.18 2.42 -15.62
N GLY A 82 3.03 3.54 -14.90
CA GLY A 82 3.00 4.89 -15.46
C GLY A 82 1.59 5.42 -15.78
N ASN A 83 0.58 4.56 -15.93
CA ASN A 83 -0.78 5.02 -16.23
C ASN A 83 -1.38 5.85 -15.09
N LEU A 84 -2.15 6.87 -15.49
CA LEU A 84 -2.91 7.78 -14.63
C LEU A 84 -4.39 7.66 -14.98
N ILE A 85 -5.22 7.37 -13.99
CA ILE A 85 -6.67 7.31 -14.13
C ILE A 85 -7.29 8.47 -13.34
N GLU A 86 -7.88 9.43 -14.05
CA GLU A 86 -8.64 10.51 -13.44
C GLU A 86 -10.08 10.07 -13.17
N GLY A 87 -10.61 10.42 -12.00
CA GLY A 87 -12.00 10.17 -11.66
C GLY A 87 -12.94 11.19 -12.30
N PRO A 88 -14.22 10.84 -12.54
CA PRO A 88 -14.92 9.63 -12.10
C PRO A 88 -14.56 8.37 -12.91
N ALA A 89 -14.00 7.37 -12.24
CA ALA A 89 -13.57 6.13 -12.88
C ALA A 89 -13.66 4.92 -11.95
N ILE A 90 -13.72 3.73 -12.54
CA ILE A 90 -13.76 2.44 -11.86
C ILE A 90 -12.69 1.57 -12.50
N ILE A 91 -11.74 1.07 -11.71
CA ILE A 91 -10.82 0.03 -12.14
C ILE A 91 -11.37 -1.30 -11.62
N ARG A 92 -11.66 -2.24 -12.51
CA ARG A 92 -12.14 -3.57 -12.15
C ARG A 92 -11.04 -4.61 -12.31
N ASP A 93 -11.07 -5.59 -11.43
CA ASP A 93 -10.26 -6.79 -11.47
C ASP A 93 -11.17 -7.96 -11.02
N PRO A 94 -10.92 -9.21 -11.43
CA PRO A 94 -11.73 -10.35 -10.98
C PRO A 94 -11.84 -10.50 -9.45
N MET A 95 -10.86 -9.99 -8.68
CA MET A 95 -10.82 -10.12 -7.21
C MET A 95 -11.05 -8.79 -6.47
N THR A 96 -11.09 -7.65 -7.16
CA THR A 96 -11.25 -6.33 -6.51
C THR A 96 -11.85 -5.27 -7.42
N THR A 97 -12.30 -4.16 -6.85
CA THR A 97 -12.80 -3.01 -7.61
C THR A 97 -12.39 -1.73 -6.92
N VAL A 98 -11.70 -0.86 -7.66
CA VAL A 98 -11.24 0.45 -7.17
C VAL A 98 -12.13 1.53 -7.75
N ILE A 99 -12.77 2.31 -6.88
CA ILE A 99 -13.59 3.46 -7.26
C ILE A 99 -12.76 4.73 -7.09
N ILE A 100 -12.72 5.55 -8.14
CA ILE A 100 -12.03 6.84 -8.17
C ILE A 100 -13.09 7.93 -8.32
N PRO A 101 -13.43 8.66 -7.24
CA PRO A 101 -14.44 9.73 -7.29
C PRO A 101 -14.03 10.91 -8.18
N PRO A 102 -14.97 11.81 -8.55
CA PRO A 102 -14.64 13.06 -9.22
C PRO A 102 -13.61 13.90 -8.46
N GLY A 103 -12.61 14.44 -9.16
CA GLY A 103 -11.55 15.27 -8.58
C GLY A 103 -10.47 14.48 -7.84
N LYS A 104 -10.49 13.15 -7.95
CA LYS A 104 -9.47 12.23 -7.45
C LYS A 104 -8.81 11.50 -8.61
N ARG A 105 -7.64 10.94 -8.38
CA ARG A 105 -6.92 10.17 -9.40
C ARG A 105 -6.16 9.00 -8.80
N MET A 106 -5.85 8.04 -9.65
CA MET A 106 -5.05 6.87 -9.32
C MET A 106 -3.85 6.78 -10.25
N GLU A 107 -2.66 6.64 -9.67
CA GLU A 107 -1.39 6.51 -10.40
C GLU A 107 -0.82 5.11 -10.22
N PHE A 108 -0.36 4.49 -11.29
CA PHE A 108 0.38 3.22 -11.26
C PHE A 108 1.87 3.51 -11.26
N ASP A 109 2.58 3.14 -10.19
CA ASP A 109 4.04 3.28 -10.16
C ASP A 109 4.75 2.17 -10.97
N GLN A 110 6.09 2.18 -10.96
CA GLN A 110 6.92 1.21 -11.65
C GLN A 110 6.71 -0.24 -11.16
N TYR A 111 6.11 -0.46 -9.99
CA TYR A 111 5.80 -1.79 -9.45
C TYR A 111 4.30 -2.11 -9.58
N ARG A 112 3.55 -1.30 -10.34
CA ARG A 112 2.08 -1.34 -10.46
C ARG A 112 1.36 -1.23 -9.12
N ILE A 113 1.97 -0.56 -8.14
CA ILE A 113 1.29 -0.17 -6.90
C ILE A 113 0.44 1.07 -7.20
N LEU A 114 -0.80 1.03 -6.72
CA LEU A 114 -1.79 2.08 -6.92
C LEU A 114 -1.63 3.18 -5.86
N HIS A 115 -1.35 4.40 -6.32
CA HIS A 115 -1.24 5.60 -5.47
C HIS A 115 -2.47 6.48 -5.63
N TYR A 116 -3.28 6.57 -4.58
CA TYR A 116 -4.46 7.41 -4.55
C TYR A 116 -4.11 8.86 -4.21
N ARG A 117 -4.59 9.82 -5.01
CA ARG A 117 -4.37 11.27 -4.83
C ARG A 117 -5.70 12.03 -4.86
#